data_AF-H6RI08-F1
#
_entry.id   AF-H6RI08-F1
#
_cell.length_a   1.000
_cell.length_b   1.000
_cell.length_c   1.000
_cell.angle_alpha   90.00
_cell.angle_beta   90.00
_cell.angle_gamma   90.00
#
_symmetry.space_group_name_H-M   'P 1'
#
loop_
_entity.id
_entity.type
_entity.pdbx_description
1 polymer ?
#
loop_
_entity_poly.entity_id
_entity_poly.type
_entity_poly.pdbx_seq_one_letter_code
_entity_poly.pdbx_strand_id
1 'polypeptide(L)'
;MTFIEKTKQPLFWNNVRKVTIPFFIMVVLISLLLNSWEAIFAGNFDLVNEVNFSNGKWMNFWGFKLFLSLFYGIYVTNKKMK
;
A
#
# COMPACT_ATOMS: atom_id res chain seq x y z
N MET A 1 16.18 -8.30 -20.50
CA MET A 1 16.23 -9.44 -19.55
C MET A 1 14.85 -10.02 -19.34
N THR A 2 14.74 -11.33 -19.09
CA THR A 2 13.49 -11.96 -18.66
C THR A 2 13.11 -11.47 -17.26
N PHE A 3 11.84 -11.64 -16.86
CA PHE A 3 11.39 -11.28 -15.51
C PHE A 3 12.21 -11.99 -14.42
N ILE A 4 12.48 -13.28 -14.61
CA ILE A 4 13.25 -14.11 -13.65
C ILE A 4 14.70 -13.63 -13.52
N GLU A 5 15.30 -13.14 -14.59
CA GLU A 5 16.65 -12.55 -14.53
C GLU A 5 16.66 -11.23 -13.76
N LYS A 6 15.63 -10.40 -13.93
CA LYS A 6 15.51 -9.11 -13.22
C LYS A 6 15.34 -9.33 -11.72
N THR A 7 14.51 -10.28 -11.29
CA THR A 7 14.26 -10.53 -9.84
C THR A 7 15.49 -11.03 -9.08
N LYS A 8 16.50 -11.57 -9.77
CA LYS A 8 17.78 -11.96 -9.17
C LYS A 8 18.68 -10.76 -8.84
N GLN A 9 18.41 -9.58 -9.42
CA GLN A 9 19.23 -8.40 -9.21
C GLN A 9 18.81 -7.64 -7.94
N PRO A 10 19.75 -7.30 -7.03
CA PRO A 10 19.43 -6.48 -5.87
C PRO A 10 18.81 -5.11 -6.23
N LEU A 11 19.21 -4.55 -7.37
CA LEU A 11 18.67 -3.30 -7.90
C LEU A 11 17.15 -3.39 -8.18
N PHE A 12 16.66 -4.55 -8.61
CA PHE A 12 15.23 -4.76 -8.82
C PHE A 12 14.45 -4.55 -7.52
N TRP A 13 14.86 -5.20 -6.43
CA TRP A 13 14.18 -5.06 -5.13
C TRP A 13 14.35 -3.67 -4.52
N ASN A 14 15.46 -2.97 -4.78
CA ASN A 14 15.59 -1.56 -4.42
C ASN A 14 14.55 -0.69 -5.14
N ASN A 15 14.33 -0.92 -6.43
CA ASN A 15 13.32 -0.19 -7.20
C ASN A 15 11.90 -0.56 -6.81
N VAL A 16 11.62 -1.85 -6.54
CA VAL A 16 10.32 -2.29 -6.00
C VAL A 16 10.01 -1.55 -4.71
N ARG A 17 10.94 -1.51 -3.75
CA ARG A 17 10.74 -0.78 -2.48
C ARG A 17 10.48 0.71 -2.69
N LYS A 18 11.24 1.36 -3.59
CA LYS A 18 11.07 2.78 -3.95
C LYS A 18 9.70 3.09 -4.57
N VAL A 19 9.04 2.11 -5.20
CA VAL A 19 7.70 2.27 -5.77
C VAL A 19 6.61 1.87 -4.77
N THR A 20 6.74 0.70 -4.16
CA THR A 20 5.75 0.12 -3.24
C THR A 20 5.53 0.98 -2.01
N ILE A 21 6.58 1.54 -1.39
CA ILE A 21 6.44 2.30 -0.14
C ILE A 21 5.62 3.60 -0.36
N PRO A 22 5.97 4.49 -1.31
CA PRO A 22 5.16 5.69 -1.54
C PRO A 22 3.73 5.37 -1.99
N PHE A 23 3.57 4.36 -2.84
CA PHE A 23 2.24 3.95 -3.32
C PHE A 23 1.37 3.39 -2.19
N PHE A 24 1.93 2.56 -1.31
CA PHE A 24 1.23 2.04 -0.14
C PHE A 24 0.76 3.16 0.78
N ILE A 25 1.65 4.12 1.09
CA ILE A 25 1.30 5.29 1.92
C ILE A 25 0.14 6.06 1.28
N MET A 26 0.22 6.33 -0.02
CA MET A 26 -0.86 7.02 -0.76
C MET A 26 -2.20 6.25 -0.64
N VAL A 27 -2.21 4.94 -0.90
CA VAL A 27 -3.43 4.13 -0.84
C VAL A 27 -4.02 4.10 0.57
N VAL A 28 -3.17 4.02 1.60
CA VAL A 28 -3.60 4.08 3.00
C VAL A 28 -4.27 5.42 3.31
N LEU A 29 -3.61 6.54 2.97
CA LEU A 29 -4.14 7.89 3.23
C LEU A 29 -5.47 8.13 2.50
N ILE A 30 -5.55 7.78 1.20
CA ILE A 30 -6.78 7.91 0.42
C ILE A 30 -7.90 7.09 1.07
N SER A 31 -7.61 5.85 1.47
CA SER A 31 -8.63 4.99 2.08
C SER A 31 -9.13 5.54 3.43
N LEU A 32 -8.23 6.08 4.26
CA LEU A 32 -8.61 6.69 5.53
C LEU A 32 -9.50 7.92 5.32
N LEU A 33 -9.15 8.76 4.36
CA LEU A 33 -9.95 9.93 4.02
C LEU A 33 -11.33 9.51 3.49
N LEU A 34 -11.39 8.57 2.53
CA LEU A 34 -12.67 8.12 1.98
C LEU A 34 -13.60 7.50 3.03
N ASN A 35 -13.05 6.73 3.97
CA ASN A 35 -13.85 6.03 4.96
C ASN A 35 -14.20 6.89 6.18
N SER A 36 -13.40 7.90 6.51
CA SER A 36 -13.49 8.58 7.81
C SER A 36 -13.01 10.03 7.82
N TRP A 37 -13.05 10.75 6.68
CA TRP A 37 -12.57 12.14 6.62
C TRP A 37 -13.19 13.04 7.69
N GLU A 38 -14.51 13.01 7.89
CA GLU A 38 -15.20 13.83 8.90
C GLU A 38 -14.65 13.57 10.30
N ALA A 39 -14.50 12.30 10.67
CA ALA A 39 -13.96 11.89 11.96
C ALA A 39 -12.49 12.31 12.13
N ILE A 40 -11.68 12.23 11.07
CA ILE A 40 -10.27 12.66 11.08
C ILE A 40 -10.18 14.17 11.32
N PHE A 41 -10.94 14.98 10.58
CA PHE A 41 -10.90 16.44 10.73
C PHE A 41 -11.57 16.93 12.02
N ALA A 42 -12.52 16.17 12.57
CA ALA A 42 -13.11 16.42 13.89
C ALA A 42 -12.24 15.91 15.06
N GLY A 43 -11.13 15.21 14.80
CA GLY A 43 -10.27 14.64 15.83
C GLY A 43 -10.88 13.45 16.60
N ASN A 44 -11.94 12.83 16.07
CA ASN A 44 -12.61 11.68 16.70
C ASN A 44 -11.93 10.37 16.27
N PHE A 45 -10.79 10.05 16.90
CA PHE A 45 -10.00 8.85 16.56
C PHE A 45 -10.63 7.54 17.04
N ASP A 46 -11.54 7.58 18.02
CA ASP A 46 -12.30 6.40 18.44
C ASP A 46 -13.20 5.92 17.29
N LEU A 47 -13.88 6.85 16.62
CA LEU A 47 -14.69 6.55 15.44
C LEU A 47 -13.83 6.11 14.25
N VAL A 48 -12.64 6.70 14.05
CA VAL A 48 -11.69 6.25 13.01
C VAL A 48 -11.28 4.79 13.26
N ASN A 49 -11.01 4.44 14.53
CA ASN A 49 -10.68 3.08 14.92
C ASN A 49 -11.85 2.11 14.69
N GLU A 50 -13.05 2.49 15.10
CA GLU A 50 -14.24 1.68 14.93
C GLU A 50 -14.56 1.39 13.45
N VAL A 51 -14.44 2.40 12.60
CA VAL A 51 -14.77 2.28 11.17
C VAL A 51 -13.73 1.45 10.43
N ASN A 52 -12.43 1.61 10.72
CA ASN A 52 -11.36 1.04 9.88
C ASN A 52 -10.63 -0.16 10.48
N PHE A 53 -10.55 -0.28 11.80
CA PHE A 53 -9.57 -1.16 12.45
C PHE A 53 -10.17 -2.15 13.44
N SER A 54 -11.19 -1.76 14.20
CA SER A 54 -11.79 -2.61 15.24
C SER A 54 -12.46 -3.87 14.67
N ASN A 55 -12.78 -4.84 15.54
CA ASN A 55 -13.54 -6.04 15.18
C ASN A 55 -12.96 -6.83 13.99
N GLY A 56 -11.62 -6.86 13.88
CA GLY A 56 -10.91 -7.57 12.80
C GLY A 56 -10.86 -6.83 11.46
N LYS A 57 -11.49 -5.65 11.34
CA LYS A 57 -11.47 -4.84 10.10
C LYS A 57 -10.06 -4.44 9.68
N TRP A 58 -9.14 -4.31 10.63
CA TRP A 58 -7.72 -4.03 10.35
C TRP A 58 -7.11 -5.03 9.37
N MET A 59 -7.50 -6.30 9.42
CA MET A 59 -6.94 -7.34 8.53
C MET A 59 -7.34 -7.09 7.08
N ASN A 60 -8.60 -6.75 6.83
CA ASN A 60 -9.08 -6.36 5.51
C ASN A 60 -8.49 -5.01 5.07
N PHE A 61 -8.40 -4.05 6.01
CA PHE A 61 -7.85 -2.74 5.74
C PHE A 61 -6.40 -2.82 5.28
N TRP A 62 -5.55 -3.54 6.02
CA TRP A 62 -4.11 -3.63 5.74
C TRP A 62 -3.78 -4.68 4.68
N GLY A 63 -4.38 -5.86 4.76
CA GLY A 63 -4.05 -7.01 3.91
C GLY A 63 -4.20 -6.70 2.42
N PHE A 64 -5.36 -6.14 2.03
CA PHE A 64 -5.59 -5.77 0.64
C PHE A 64 -4.59 -4.71 0.14
N LYS A 65 -4.29 -3.70 0.96
CA LYS A 65 -3.39 -2.61 0.59
C LYS A 65 -1.94 -3.08 0.45
N LEU A 66 -1.49 -3.97 1.34
CA LEU A 66 -0.16 -4.59 1.27
C LEU A 66 -0.04 -5.41 -0.01
N PHE A 67 -1.01 -6.27 -0.30
CA PHE A 67 -1.03 -7.09 -1.51
C PHE A 67 -1.02 -6.23 -2.77
N LEU A 68 -1.94 -5.26 -2.87
CA LEU A 68 -2.06 -4.36 -4.02
C LEU A 68 -0.77 -3.57 -4.26
N SER A 69 -0.17 -3.04 -3.19
CA SER A 69 1.01 -2.18 -3.30
C SER A 69 2.28 -2.95 -3.66
N LEU A 70 2.42 -4.18 -3.15
CA LEU A 70 3.51 -5.06 -3.52
C LEU A 70 3.39 -5.47 -4.98
N PHE A 71 2.20 -5.91 -5.41
CA PHE A 71 1.95 -6.30 -6.80
C PHE A 71 2.22 -5.14 -7.76
N TYR A 72 1.71 -3.95 -7.43
CA TYR A 72 1.93 -2.75 -8.22
C TYR A 72 3.42 -2.39 -8.34
N GLY A 73 4.17 -2.43 -7.23
CA GLY A 73 5.61 -2.13 -7.25
C GLY A 73 6.43 -3.11 -8.09
N ILE A 74 6.11 -4.41 -8.01
CA ILE A 74 6.73 -5.44 -8.85
C ILE A 74 6.40 -5.21 -10.33
N TYR A 75 5.12 -4.97 -10.65
CA TYR A 75 4.67 -4.72 -12.02
C TYR A 75 5.37 -3.49 -12.65
N VAL A 76 5.36 -2.36 -11.94
CA VAL A 76 5.98 -1.11 -12.43
C VAL A 76 7.48 -1.28 -12.58
N THR A 77 8.15 -1.93 -11.63
CA THR A 77 9.60 -2.14 -11.70
C THR A 77 9.97 -3.03 -12.88
N ASN A 78 9.26 -4.14 -13.08
CA ASN A 78 9.50 -5.02 -14.23
C ASN A 78 9.30 -4.32 -15.57
N LYS A 79 8.27 -3.46 -15.67
CA LYS A 79 7.96 -2.70 -16.88
C LYS A 79 9.00 -1.60 -17.18
N LYS A 80 9.56 -0.96 -16.16
CA LYS A 80 10.50 0.15 -16.31
C LYS A 80 11.97 -0.28 -16.39
N MET A 81 12.32 -1.40 -15.78
CA MET A 81 13.67 -1.96 -15.85
C MET A 81 13.84 -2.66 -17.20
N LYS A 82 14.79 -2.20 -18.01
CA LYS A 82 15.09 -2.79 -19.33
C LYS A 82 15.99 -4.02 -19.17
#